data_AF-A0A8J8GP80-F1
#
_entry.id   AF-A0A8J8GP80-F1
#
_cell.length_a   1.000
_cell.length_b   1.000
_cell.length_c   1.000
_cell.angle_alpha   90.00
_cell.angle_beta   90.00
_cell.angle_gamma   90.00
#
_symmetry.space_group_name_H-M   'P 1'
#
loop_
_entity.id
_entity.type
_entity.pdbx_description
1 polymer ?
#
loop_
_entity_poly.entity_id
_entity_poly.type
_entity_poly.pdbx_seq_one_letter_code
_entity_poly.pdbx_strand_id
1 'polypeptide(L)'
;MTDFSPTTEYEFRAVVETTADVVTGETIPFSTARERFLENTLLVDGVGLSSESHYEFTVSGAVEPSTDDGASIDDDVIDGGSVTGSVAGWRDAFRFSGDLESLTVDGRARVFVGDERVDPADYGGELSTVLTVVGNGTTSRYSCTADSSITAIDGGDVTVAGDSASGTINRGVHRFRLTGDLLEFTFRDGGTQVYLDSRRLDPGDYNGAPARPPHALVFDGTDATGPSQYTVTTSGEVTPSTYRGATIEAHDTITDTTIRGEVDAGDVDAYWFDGEITDFRLAGEAAVDVEYDVR
;
A
#
# COMPACT_ATOMS: atom_id res chain seq x y z
N MET A 1 15.51 22.31 -39.73
CA MET A 1 14.70 21.60 -38.73
C MET A 1 15.41 20.28 -38.51
N THR A 2 16.37 20.28 -37.60
CA THR A 2 17.31 19.18 -37.35
C THR A 2 16.81 18.35 -36.18
N ASP A 3 16.77 17.06 -36.46
CA ASP A 3 16.31 15.94 -35.64
C ASP A 3 17.21 15.76 -34.40
N PHE A 4 16.61 15.62 -33.23
CA PHE A 4 17.31 15.29 -31.98
C PHE A 4 17.23 13.78 -31.76
N SER A 5 18.29 13.06 -32.13
CA SER A 5 18.54 11.68 -31.71
C SER A 5 19.73 11.67 -30.75
N PRO A 6 19.57 11.48 -29.44
CA PRO A 6 20.70 11.18 -28.57
C PRO A 6 20.82 9.66 -28.36
N THR A 7 21.44 8.95 -29.30
CA THR A 7 22.01 7.62 -29.02
C THR A 7 23.36 7.80 -28.35
N THR A 8 23.38 7.94 -27.03
CA THR A 8 24.63 7.84 -26.28
C THR A 8 24.97 6.35 -26.17
N GLU A 9 25.91 5.87 -26.98
CA GLU A 9 26.53 4.56 -26.79
C GLU A 9 27.46 4.63 -25.57
N TYR A 10 27.15 3.84 -24.54
CA TYR A 10 28.04 3.62 -23.40
C TYR A 10 29.06 2.52 -23.77
N GLU A 11 30.35 2.85 -23.81
CA GLU A 11 31.44 1.89 -24.00
C GLU A 11 31.78 1.24 -22.64
N PHE A 12 31.32 0.00 -22.43
CA PHE A 12 31.70 -0.77 -21.24
C PHE A 12 33.09 -1.38 -21.42
N ARG A 13 34.07 -0.91 -20.64
CA ARG A 13 35.39 -1.54 -20.56
C ARG A 13 35.41 -2.54 -19.41
N ALA A 14 35.31 -3.83 -19.72
CA ALA A 14 35.54 -4.88 -18.74
C ALA A 14 37.06 -5.04 -18.49
N VAL A 15 37.49 -4.81 -17.26
CA VAL A 15 38.83 -5.22 -16.80
C VAL A 15 38.69 -6.61 -16.19
N VAL A 16 39.33 -7.61 -16.81
CA VAL A 16 39.38 -8.98 -16.29
C VAL A 16 40.67 -9.13 -15.51
N GLU A 17 40.57 -9.25 -14.18
CA GLU A 17 41.67 -9.75 -13.36
C GLU A 17 41.51 -11.26 -13.19
N THR A 18 42.50 -12.02 -13.66
CA THR A 18 42.58 -13.47 -13.48
C THR A 18 43.94 -13.84 -12.92
N THR A 19 43.96 -14.77 -11.96
CA THR A 19 45.17 -15.31 -11.36
C THR A 19 45.63 -16.62 -12.01
N ALA A 20 45.09 -16.98 -13.18
CA ALA A 20 45.46 -18.20 -13.91
C ALA A 20 45.47 -18.00 -15.44
N ASP A 21 46.27 -18.82 -16.14
CA ASP A 21 46.47 -18.81 -17.59
C ASP A 21 45.14 -18.86 -18.36
N VAL A 22 44.87 -17.80 -19.14
CA VAL A 22 43.67 -17.69 -19.96
C VAL A 22 43.80 -18.57 -21.20
N VAL A 23 42.91 -19.54 -21.35
CA VAL A 23 42.74 -20.30 -22.59
C VAL A 23 41.87 -19.49 -23.54
N THR A 24 42.40 -19.12 -24.71
CA THR A 24 41.64 -18.42 -25.74
C THR A 24 40.60 -19.35 -26.37
N GLY A 25 39.31 -19.00 -26.29
CA GLY A 25 38.22 -19.72 -26.97
C GLY A 25 37.11 -20.26 -26.06
N GLU A 26 37.20 -20.05 -24.74
CA GLU A 26 36.13 -20.43 -23.81
C GLU A 26 35.16 -19.27 -23.59
N THR A 27 33.87 -19.51 -23.89
CA THR A 27 32.81 -18.57 -23.57
C THR A 27 32.49 -18.68 -22.09
N ILE A 28 33.06 -17.79 -21.28
CA ILE A 28 32.65 -17.65 -19.88
C ILE A 28 31.31 -16.88 -19.91
N PRO A 29 30.21 -17.41 -19.34
CA PRO A 29 29.00 -16.63 -19.18
C PRO A 29 29.32 -15.48 -18.22
N PHE A 30 29.41 -14.26 -18.74
CA PHE A 30 29.38 -13.08 -17.91
C PHE A 30 27.91 -12.84 -17.57
N SER A 31 27.55 -13.05 -16.30
CA SER A 31 26.33 -12.45 -15.78
C SER A 31 26.57 -10.95 -15.85
N THR A 32 25.74 -10.23 -16.61
CA THR A 32 25.53 -8.81 -16.30
C THR A 32 24.85 -8.83 -14.95
N ALA A 33 25.64 -8.80 -13.87
CA ALA A 33 25.13 -8.41 -12.58
C ALA A 33 24.53 -7.03 -12.84
N ARG A 34 23.21 -6.98 -13.03
CA ARG A 34 22.45 -5.74 -12.99
C ARG A 34 22.97 -5.10 -11.71
N GLU A 35 23.65 -3.96 -11.81
CA GLU A 35 23.94 -3.15 -10.63
C GLU A 35 22.59 -3.05 -9.92
N ARG A 36 22.47 -3.71 -8.75
CA ARG A 36 21.26 -3.64 -7.96
C ARG A 36 21.28 -2.22 -7.44
N PHE A 37 20.63 -1.31 -8.16
CA PHE A 37 20.48 0.06 -7.69
C PHE A 37 19.62 0.00 -6.44
N LEU A 38 20.28 0.03 -5.29
CA LEU A 38 19.64 0.11 -3.98
C LEU A 38 19.34 1.60 -3.72
N GLU A 39 18.30 2.08 -4.40
CA GLU A 39 17.92 3.49 -4.43
C GLU A 39 17.35 4.01 -3.12
N ASN A 40 16.80 3.12 -2.29
CA ASN A 40 16.14 3.45 -1.05
C ASN A 40 17.05 3.21 0.16
N THR A 41 16.81 3.97 1.23
CA THR A 41 17.53 3.84 2.52
C THR A 41 16.52 3.60 3.62
N LEU A 42 16.80 2.67 4.53
CA LEU A 42 16.05 2.49 5.76
C LEU A 42 17.02 2.69 6.94
N LEU A 43 16.66 3.57 7.87
CA LEU A 43 17.43 3.86 9.08
C LEU A 43 16.61 3.53 10.31
N VAL A 44 17.17 2.68 11.19
CA VAL A 44 16.61 2.39 12.51
C VAL A 44 17.42 3.13 13.57
N ASP A 45 16.84 4.19 14.15
CA ASP A 45 17.48 5.05 15.14
C ASP A 45 17.11 4.64 16.58
N GLY A 46 18.06 3.98 17.25
CA GLY A 46 18.00 3.64 18.67
C GLY A 46 18.68 4.67 19.58
N VAL A 47 19.15 5.82 19.06
CA VAL A 47 19.87 6.79 19.89
C VAL A 47 18.96 7.38 20.97
N GLY A 48 19.44 7.32 22.21
CA GLY A 48 18.70 7.79 23.39
C GLY A 48 17.77 6.76 24.02
N LEU A 49 17.75 5.52 23.51
CA LEU A 49 17.06 4.41 24.17
C LEU A 49 17.84 3.92 25.39
N SER A 50 17.10 3.57 26.44
CA SER A 50 17.65 2.93 27.65
C SER A 50 17.47 1.41 27.65
N SER A 51 16.81 0.87 26.64
CA SER A 51 16.46 -0.54 26.46
C SER A 51 16.55 -0.90 24.99
N GLU A 52 16.86 -2.16 24.72
CA GLU A 52 16.89 -2.72 23.36
C GLU A 52 15.51 -2.63 22.69
N SER A 53 15.51 -2.44 21.39
CA SER A 53 14.34 -2.49 20.51
C SER A 53 14.68 -3.39 19.33
N HIS A 54 13.85 -4.41 19.11
CA HIS A 54 14.02 -5.34 18.00
C HIS A 54 13.24 -4.86 16.80
N TYR A 55 13.76 -5.08 15.61
CA TYR A 55 13.07 -4.75 14.37
C TYR A 55 13.17 -5.90 13.37
N GLU A 56 12.17 -5.97 12.51
CA GLU A 56 12.10 -6.90 11.40
C GLU A 56 11.45 -6.19 10.21
N PHE A 57 11.99 -6.33 9.01
CA PHE A 57 11.39 -5.77 7.81
C PHE A 57 11.64 -6.63 6.56
N THR A 58 10.75 -6.52 5.58
CA THR A 58 10.87 -7.17 4.27
C THR A 58 10.75 -6.14 3.16
N VAL A 59 11.57 -6.28 2.11
CA VAL A 59 11.49 -5.48 0.89
C VAL A 59 11.21 -6.37 -0.32
N SER A 60 10.57 -5.81 -1.35
CA SER A 60 10.24 -6.54 -2.59
C SER A 60 11.48 -6.84 -3.45
N GLY A 61 12.58 -6.13 -3.21
CA GLY A 61 13.85 -6.30 -3.91
C GLY A 61 14.98 -6.84 -3.04
N ALA A 62 16.20 -6.38 -3.33
CA ALA A 62 17.39 -6.72 -2.56
C ALA A 62 17.61 -5.72 -1.42
N VAL A 63 18.24 -6.18 -0.34
CA VAL A 63 18.67 -5.34 0.78
C VAL A 63 20.11 -5.66 1.19
N GLU A 64 20.87 -4.64 1.54
CA GLU A 64 22.24 -4.72 2.03
C GLU A 64 22.43 -3.75 3.21
N PRO A 65 23.28 -4.09 4.20
CA PRO A 65 23.56 -3.19 5.32
C PRO A 65 24.40 -2.00 4.86
N SER A 66 24.23 -0.86 5.52
CA SER A 66 24.85 0.41 5.19
C SER A 66 25.41 1.12 6.43
N THR A 67 26.26 2.11 6.19
CA THR A 67 26.82 3.00 7.22
C THR A 67 26.27 4.42 7.15
N ASP A 68 25.17 4.61 6.42
CA ASP A 68 24.47 5.90 6.33
C ASP A 68 24.10 6.44 7.72
N ASP A 69 24.11 7.76 7.88
CA ASP A 69 23.85 8.45 9.15
C ASP A 69 24.65 7.97 10.38
N GLY A 70 25.82 7.40 10.12
CA GLY A 70 26.73 6.90 11.16
C GLY A 70 26.26 5.60 11.79
N ALA A 71 25.44 4.83 11.07
CA ALA A 71 25.02 3.51 11.48
C ALA A 71 26.18 2.52 11.54
N SER A 72 26.05 1.54 12.44
CA SER A 72 26.91 0.37 12.49
C SER A 72 26.43 -0.69 11.50
N ILE A 73 27.37 -1.50 11.03
CA ILE A 73 27.07 -2.80 10.44
C ILE A 73 27.46 -3.83 11.48
N ASP A 74 26.48 -4.51 12.09
CA ASP A 74 26.70 -5.51 13.14
C ASP A 74 26.00 -6.85 12.85
N ASP A 75 25.53 -7.56 13.89
CA ASP A 75 25.08 -8.97 13.83
C ASP A 75 23.64 -9.13 13.26
N ASP A 76 23.16 -8.16 12.47
CA ASP A 76 21.87 -8.24 11.78
C ASP A 76 21.79 -9.46 10.85
N VAL A 77 20.64 -10.13 10.84
CA VAL A 77 20.39 -11.29 9.99
C VAL A 77 19.67 -10.85 8.73
N ILE A 78 20.26 -11.10 7.57
CA ILE A 78 19.67 -10.81 6.26
C ILE A 78 19.47 -12.13 5.51
N ASP A 79 18.22 -12.42 5.13
CA ASP A 79 17.86 -13.56 4.28
C ASP A 79 17.03 -13.07 3.09
N GLY A 80 17.68 -12.91 1.93
CA GLY A 80 17.05 -12.39 0.73
C GLY A 80 16.66 -10.91 0.87
N GLY A 81 15.34 -10.64 0.92
CA GLY A 81 14.76 -9.31 1.14
C GLY A 81 14.32 -9.06 2.58
N SER A 82 14.51 -10.02 3.48
CA SER A 82 14.12 -9.92 4.89
C SER A 82 15.31 -9.63 5.79
N VAL A 83 15.12 -8.73 6.75
CA VAL A 83 16.14 -8.30 7.73
C VAL A 83 15.55 -8.39 9.12
N THR A 84 16.33 -8.92 10.07
CA THR A 84 16.01 -8.91 11.51
C THR A 84 17.20 -8.39 12.28
N GLY A 85 16.96 -7.45 13.20
CA GLY A 85 18.01 -6.77 13.94
C GLY A 85 17.55 -6.14 15.26
N SER A 86 18.45 -5.41 15.91
CA SER A 86 18.13 -4.72 17.17
C SER A 86 19.02 -3.53 17.48
N VAL A 87 18.43 -2.49 18.08
CA VAL A 87 19.16 -1.29 18.53
C VAL A 87 18.92 -1.00 20.01
N ALA A 88 19.98 -0.62 20.75
CA ALA A 88 19.89 -0.23 22.17
C ALA A 88 20.75 1.00 22.50
N GLY A 89 20.81 1.99 21.61
CA GLY A 89 21.60 3.22 21.79
C GLY A 89 22.44 3.63 20.57
N TRP A 90 22.44 2.80 19.53
CA TRP A 90 23.09 3.03 18.24
C TRP A 90 22.06 3.05 17.10
N ARG A 91 22.54 3.09 15.86
CA ARG A 91 21.71 3.09 14.66
C ARG A 91 22.17 1.98 13.74
N ASP A 92 21.20 1.42 13.01
CA ASP A 92 21.44 0.49 11.91
C ASP A 92 20.84 1.10 10.64
N ALA A 93 21.51 0.91 9.51
CA ALA A 93 21.06 1.43 8.22
C ALA A 93 21.14 0.35 7.15
N PHE A 94 20.22 0.42 6.20
CA PHE A 94 20.13 -0.52 5.09
C PHE A 94 19.88 0.23 3.78
N ARG A 95 20.49 -0.25 2.71
CA ARG A 95 20.18 0.16 1.34
C ARG A 95 19.34 -0.94 0.71
N PHE A 96 18.25 -0.58 0.05
CA PHE A 96 17.39 -1.54 -0.62
C PHE A 96 16.85 -1.03 -1.96
N SER A 97 16.41 -1.96 -2.80
CA SER A 97 15.71 -1.69 -4.06
C SER A 97 14.24 -2.12 -3.96
N GLY A 98 13.35 -1.50 -4.73
CA GLY A 98 11.92 -1.82 -4.65
C GLY A 98 11.27 -1.23 -3.40
N ASP A 99 10.16 -1.81 -2.97
CA ASP A 99 9.29 -1.24 -1.94
C ASP A 99 9.50 -1.91 -0.58
N LEU A 100 9.26 -1.17 0.49
CA LEU A 100 9.20 -1.72 1.85
C LEU A 100 7.84 -2.38 2.05
N GLU A 101 7.82 -3.71 2.12
CA GLU A 101 6.59 -4.52 2.20
C GLU A 101 6.12 -4.73 3.64
N SER A 102 7.05 -4.83 4.59
CA SER A 102 6.74 -5.02 6.01
C SER A 102 7.75 -4.32 6.90
N LEU A 103 7.33 -3.83 8.07
CA LEU A 103 8.22 -3.32 9.12
C LEU A 103 7.56 -3.48 10.48
N THR A 104 8.21 -4.19 11.39
CA THR A 104 7.81 -4.29 12.80
C THR A 104 8.92 -3.76 13.67
N VAL A 105 8.57 -3.04 14.74
CA VAL A 105 9.50 -2.61 15.79
C VAL A 105 8.91 -2.94 17.15
N ASP A 106 9.52 -3.88 17.86
CA ASP A 106 9.22 -4.14 19.27
C ASP A 106 10.14 -3.30 20.15
N GLY A 107 9.65 -2.10 20.51
CA GLY A 107 10.37 -1.17 21.36
C GLY A 107 10.07 0.29 21.05
N ARG A 108 11.08 1.16 21.19
CA ARG A 108 10.94 2.61 21.05
C ARG A 108 11.85 3.20 19.98
N ALA A 109 12.51 2.36 19.19
CA ALA A 109 13.32 2.81 18.06
C ALA A 109 12.46 3.60 17.06
N ARG A 110 13.07 4.57 16.40
CA ARG A 110 12.45 5.37 15.35
C ARG A 110 12.94 4.84 14.01
N VAL A 111 12.07 4.76 13.02
CA VAL A 111 12.44 4.29 11.68
C VAL A 111 12.24 5.41 10.68
N PHE A 112 13.18 5.51 9.73
CA PHE A 112 13.13 6.45 8.63
C PHE A 112 13.32 5.70 7.31
N VAL A 113 12.56 6.08 6.29
CA VAL A 113 12.74 5.62 4.91
C VAL A 113 13.11 6.84 4.06
N GLY A 114 14.30 6.82 3.47
CA GLY A 114 14.94 8.03 2.97
C GLY A 114 15.13 9.03 4.12
N ASP A 115 14.58 10.23 3.97
CA ASP A 115 14.60 11.29 4.99
C ASP A 115 13.30 11.39 5.80
N GLU A 116 12.30 10.54 5.50
CA GLU A 116 10.97 10.61 6.13
C GLU A 116 10.86 9.65 7.31
N ARG A 117 10.29 10.13 8.42
CA ARG A 117 9.99 9.29 9.57
C ARG A 117 8.69 8.54 9.33
N VAL A 118 8.76 7.21 9.37
CA VAL A 118 7.60 6.33 9.22
C VAL A 118 7.10 5.81 10.57
N ASP A 119 5.82 5.45 10.66
CA ASP A 119 5.30 4.65 11.76
C ASP A 119 5.35 3.17 11.36
N PRO A 120 6.04 2.29 12.11
CA PRO A 120 5.98 0.85 11.86
C PRO A 120 4.55 0.29 11.82
N ALA A 121 3.57 0.95 12.43
CA ALA A 121 2.17 0.52 12.33
C ALA A 121 1.57 0.66 10.90
N ASP A 122 2.18 1.49 10.05
CA ASP A 122 1.78 1.68 8.65
C ASP A 122 2.34 0.58 7.74
N TYR A 123 3.24 -0.25 8.27
CA TYR A 123 4.00 -1.25 7.54
C TYR A 123 3.92 -2.59 8.23
N GLY A 124 3.98 -3.65 7.44
CA GLY A 124 3.69 -4.98 7.93
C GLY A 124 2.69 -5.58 7.01
N GLY A 125 2.95 -6.81 6.57
CA GLY A 125 1.88 -7.62 6.05
C GLY A 125 0.77 -7.60 7.10
N GLU A 126 -0.30 -6.91 6.74
CA GLU A 126 -1.66 -7.17 7.19
C GLU A 126 -1.97 -6.51 8.55
N LEU A 127 -2.72 -5.39 8.53
CA LEU A 127 -3.58 -5.01 9.66
C LEU A 127 -4.43 -6.24 10.00
N SER A 128 -3.96 -7.07 10.94
CA SER A 128 -4.59 -8.34 11.21
C SER A 128 -5.91 -8.06 11.93
N THR A 129 -6.97 -7.96 11.15
CA THR A 129 -8.27 -7.54 11.62
C THR A 129 -9.05 -8.77 12.06
N VAL A 130 -9.67 -8.73 13.23
CA VAL A 130 -10.43 -9.87 13.74
C VAL A 130 -11.91 -9.70 13.43
N LEU A 131 -12.40 -10.44 12.43
CA LEU A 131 -13.82 -10.56 12.16
C LEU A 131 -14.46 -11.55 13.15
N THR A 132 -15.44 -11.10 13.92
CA THR A 132 -16.15 -11.90 14.91
C THR A 132 -17.64 -11.98 14.59
N VAL A 133 -18.16 -13.18 14.37
CA VAL A 133 -19.60 -13.45 14.17
C VAL A 133 -20.16 -14.09 15.43
N VAL A 134 -21.18 -13.48 16.04
CA VAL A 134 -21.75 -13.94 17.31
C VAL A 134 -23.16 -14.46 17.10
N GLY A 135 -23.44 -15.72 17.42
CA GLY A 135 -24.76 -16.33 17.28
C GLY A 135 -25.75 -15.83 18.33
N ASN A 136 -26.99 -15.55 17.93
CA ASN A 136 -28.06 -15.00 18.78
C ASN A 136 -29.17 -16.03 19.14
N GLY A 137 -28.98 -17.30 18.79
CA GLY A 137 -29.94 -18.38 19.00
C GLY A 137 -30.79 -18.75 17.78
N THR A 138 -30.75 -17.97 16.70
CA THR A 138 -31.33 -18.32 15.39
C THR A 138 -30.23 -18.73 14.42
N THR A 139 -30.50 -19.75 13.60
CA THR A 139 -29.53 -20.22 12.61
C THR A 139 -29.35 -19.15 11.54
N SER A 140 -28.10 -18.73 11.35
CA SER A 140 -27.70 -17.76 10.32
C SER A 140 -26.57 -18.37 9.49
N ARG A 141 -26.66 -18.22 8.17
CA ARG A 141 -25.63 -18.66 7.23
C ARG A 141 -24.99 -17.43 6.60
N TYR A 142 -23.66 -17.38 6.59
CA TYR A 142 -22.93 -16.22 6.09
C TYR A 142 -21.77 -16.62 5.16
N SER A 143 -21.31 -15.64 4.38
CA SER A 143 -20.05 -15.67 3.65
C SER A 143 -19.37 -14.31 3.73
N CYS A 144 -18.04 -14.31 3.65
CA CYS A 144 -17.23 -13.09 3.63
C CYS A 144 -15.99 -13.25 2.75
N THR A 145 -15.47 -12.12 2.27
CA THR A 145 -14.21 -12.02 1.53
C THR A 145 -13.34 -10.90 2.07
N ALA A 146 -12.02 -11.08 1.98
CA ALA A 146 -11.00 -10.07 2.23
C ALA A 146 -10.25 -9.77 0.93
N ASP A 147 -9.45 -8.71 0.92
CA ASP A 147 -8.57 -8.40 -0.21
C ASP A 147 -7.37 -9.36 -0.32
N SER A 148 -6.92 -9.92 0.81
CA SER A 148 -5.71 -10.74 0.89
C SER A 148 -6.03 -12.16 1.35
N SER A 149 -6.14 -12.42 2.66
CA SER A 149 -6.39 -13.77 3.16
C SER A 149 -7.30 -13.82 4.38
N ILE A 150 -7.94 -14.97 4.58
CA ILE A 150 -8.74 -15.26 5.75
C ILE A 150 -8.22 -16.54 6.41
N THR A 151 -8.08 -16.51 7.73
CA THR A 151 -7.78 -17.69 8.55
C THR A 151 -8.79 -17.81 9.68
N ALA A 152 -9.42 -18.98 9.85
CA ALA A 152 -10.27 -19.25 11.00
C ALA A 152 -9.41 -19.44 12.27
N ILE A 153 -9.75 -18.73 13.34
CA ILE A 153 -9.05 -18.81 14.63
C ILE A 153 -9.95 -19.31 15.78
N ASP A 154 -11.27 -19.23 15.62
CA ASP A 154 -12.25 -19.81 16.53
C ASP A 154 -13.58 -20.04 15.80
N GLY A 155 -14.41 -20.96 16.28
CA GLY A 155 -15.67 -21.32 15.65
C GLY A 155 -15.63 -22.67 14.95
N GLY A 156 -16.74 -23.40 15.06
CA GLY A 156 -16.85 -24.80 14.66
C GLY A 156 -16.87 -25.01 13.15
N ASP A 157 -18.05 -25.31 12.61
CA ASP A 157 -18.25 -25.67 11.20
C ASP A 157 -18.13 -24.43 10.28
N VAL A 158 -16.89 -24.07 9.94
CA VAL A 158 -16.54 -23.00 9.00
C VAL A 158 -15.68 -23.56 7.86
N THR A 159 -15.88 -23.00 6.67
CA THR A 159 -15.08 -23.30 5.48
C THR A 159 -14.29 -22.06 5.11
N VAL A 160 -12.97 -22.19 4.97
CA VAL A 160 -12.05 -21.12 4.58
C VAL A 160 -11.26 -21.56 3.36
N ALA A 161 -11.12 -20.68 2.37
CA ALA A 161 -10.37 -20.92 1.14
C ALA A 161 -9.72 -19.61 0.67
N GLY A 162 -8.43 -19.42 0.96
CA GLY A 162 -7.69 -18.20 0.58
C GLY A 162 -8.28 -16.96 1.23
N ASP A 163 -8.79 -16.05 0.41
CA ASP A 163 -9.43 -14.78 0.76
C ASP A 163 -10.91 -14.90 1.18
N SER A 164 -11.47 -16.11 1.17
CA SER A 164 -12.90 -16.34 1.29
C SER A 164 -13.23 -17.25 2.47
N ALA A 165 -14.29 -16.92 3.21
CA ALA A 165 -14.81 -17.77 4.28
C ALA A 165 -16.33 -17.83 4.30
N SER A 166 -16.86 -18.95 4.81
CA SER A 166 -18.30 -19.15 4.99
C SER A 166 -18.58 -20.04 6.19
N GLY A 167 -19.76 -19.88 6.78
CA GLY A 167 -20.12 -20.65 7.96
C GLY A 167 -21.62 -20.61 8.26
N THR A 168 -22.02 -21.46 9.19
CA THR A 168 -23.37 -21.47 9.76
C THR A 168 -23.27 -21.37 11.27
N ILE A 169 -24.01 -20.45 11.88
CA ILE A 169 -23.96 -20.19 13.32
C ILE A 169 -25.37 -20.11 13.91
N ASN A 170 -25.59 -20.75 15.06
CA ASN A 170 -26.82 -20.62 15.85
C ASN A 170 -26.54 -19.95 17.20
N ARG A 171 -25.56 -20.47 17.95
CA ARG A 171 -25.02 -19.91 19.20
C ARG A 171 -23.50 -19.99 19.17
N GLY A 172 -22.85 -19.26 20.07
CA GLY A 172 -21.40 -19.23 20.17
C GLY A 172 -20.80 -18.13 19.32
N VAL A 173 -19.53 -18.29 18.95
CA VAL A 173 -18.75 -17.28 18.23
C VAL A 173 -17.92 -17.97 17.17
N HIS A 174 -17.87 -17.39 15.97
CA HIS A 174 -16.84 -17.68 14.97
C HIS A 174 -15.92 -16.47 14.87
N ARG A 175 -14.62 -16.69 14.82
CA ARG A 175 -13.59 -15.65 14.66
C ARG A 175 -12.67 -15.99 13.51
N PHE A 176 -12.40 -14.98 12.70
CA PHE A 176 -11.46 -15.04 11.61
C PHE A 176 -10.42 -13.96 11.81
N ARG A 177 -9.16 -14.31 11.57
CA ARG A 177 -8.11 -13.34 11.31
C ARG A 177 -8.16 -13.04 9.82
N LEU A 178 -8.45 -11.80 9.49
CA LEU A 178 -8.34 -11.26 8.16
C LEU A 178 -6.95 -10.69 8.00
N THR A 179 -6.51 -10.71 6.78
CA THR A 179 -5.34 -10.00 6.37
C THR A 179 -5.66 -9.08 5.21
N GLY A 180 -5.27 -7.82 5.38
CA GLY A 180 -5.85 -6.67 4.67
C GLY A 180 -7.33 -6.43 5.01
N ASP A 181 -8.06 -5.74 4.15
CA ASP A 181 -9.40 -5.23 4.43
C ASP A 181 -10.50 -6.26 4.15
N LEU A 182 -11.56 -6.21 4.96
CA LEU A 182 -12.80 -6.91 4.66
C LEU A 182 -13.48 -6.25 3.46
N LEU A 183 -13.79 -7.02 2.42
CA LEU A 183 -14.46 -6.53 1.21
C LEU A 183 -15.97 -6.80 1.22
N GLU A 184 -16.35 -8.02 1.57
CA GLU A 184 -17.73 -8.44 1.60
C GLU A 184 -18.06 -9.18 2.89
N PHE A 185 -19.24 -8.90 3.46
CA PHE A 185 -19.89 -9.77 4.43
C PHE A 185 -21.39 -9.87 4.12
N THR A 186 -21.85 -11.07 3.83
CA THR A 186 -23.25 -11.32 3.45
C THR A 186 -23.88 -12.41 4.32
N PHE A 187 -25.07 -12.15 4.87
CA PHE A 187 -25.95 -13.19 5.39
C PHE A 187 -26.81 -13.77 4.26
N ARG A 188 -26.62 -15.06 3.96
CA ARG A 188 -27.41 -15.80 2.95
C ARG A 188 -28.76 -16.27 3.49
N ASP A 189 -28.82 -16.49 4.80
CA ASP A 189 -30.04 -16.82 5.53
C ASP A 189 -29.89 -16.36 6.99
N GLY A 190 -30.98 -15.90 7.59
CA GLY A 190 -30.98 -15.33 8.94
C GLY A 190 -30.21 -14.00 9.05
N GLY A 191 -29.66 -13.74 10.23
CA GLY A 191 -28.94 -12.51 10.53
C GLY A 191 -28.56 -12.45 12.01
N THR A 192 -27.32 -12.05 12.27
CA THR A 192 -26.81 -11.89 13.63
C THR A 192 -25.79 -10.75 13.72
N GLN A 193 -25.19 -10.57 14.90
CA GLN A 193 -24.21 -9.52 15.12
C GLN A 193 -22.84 -9.94 14.59
N VAL A 194 -22.21 -9.01 13.89
CA VAL A 194 -20.86 -9.13 13.34
C VAL A 194 -20.05 -7.96 13.87
N TYR A 195 -18.80 -8.22 14.19
CA TYR A 195 -17.85 -7.23 14.66
C TYR A 195 -16.59 -7.33 13.83
N LEU A 196 -16.03 -6.17 13.51
CA LEU A 196 -14.69 -6.04 12.98
C LEU A 196 -13.85 -5.44 14.11
N ASP A 197 -12.91 -6.23 14.61
CA ASP A 197 -12.25 -6.06 15.91
C ASP A 197 -13.27 -5.88 17.04
N SER A 198 -13.36 -4.66 17.57
CA SER A 198 -14.28 -4.29 18.65
C SER A 198 -15.48 -3.47 18.16
N ARG A 199 -15.52 -3.10 16.88
CA ARG A 199 -16.58 -2.28 16.30
C ARG A 199 -17.67 -3.18 15.71
N ARG A 200 -18.93 -2.89 16.03
CA ARG A 200 -20.06 -3.55 15.38
C ARG A 200 -20.08 -3.18 13.90
N LEU A 201 -20.15 -4.19 13.06
CA LEU A 201 -20.20 -4.08 11.61
C LEU A 201 -21.66 -4.06 11.14
N ASP A 202 -21.95 -3.21 10.16
CA ASP A 202 -23.16 -3.32 9.32
C ASP A 202 -22.77 -4.06 8.03
N PRO A 203 -23.32 -5.26 7.77
CA PRO A 203 -23.02 -6.01 6.55
C PRO A 203 -23.30 -5.23 5.26
N GLY A 204 -24.23 -4.26 5.27
CA GLY A 204 -24.53 -3.45 4.09
C GLY A 204 -23.37 -2.58 3.61
N ASP A 205 -22.45 -2.22 4.52
CA ASP A 205 -21.26 -1.41 4.21
C ASP A 205 -20.18 -2.23 3.47
N TYR A 206 -20.27 -3.56 3.52
CA TYR A 206 -19.29 -4.50 2.98
C TYR A 206 -19.96 -5.42 1.98
N ASN A 207 -20.25 -4.91 0.78
CA ASN A 207 -21.04 -5.60 -0.23
C ASN A 207 -20.21 -6.06 -1.45
N GLY A 208 -18.89 -6.12 -1.31
CA GLY A 208 -17.98 -6.51 -2.38
C GLY A 208 -17.78 -5.45 -3.47
N ALA A 209 -18.35 -4.25 -3.32
CA ALA A 209 -17.84 -3.09 -4.02
C ALA A 209 -16.47 -2.75 -3.43
N PRO A 210 -15.48 -2.35 -4.26
CA PRO A 210 -14.21 -1.86 -3.74
C PRO A 210 -14.48 -0.77 -2.71
N ALA A 211 -13.70 -0.78 -1.62
CA ALA A 211 -13.77 0.27 -0.62
C ALA A 211 -13.64 1.60 -1.36
N ARG A 212 -14.71 2.39 -1.34
CA ARG A 212 -14.71 3.73 -1.93
C ARG A 212 -13.50 4.47 -1.35
N PRO A 213 -12.60 5.00 -2.19
CA PRO A 213 -11.42 5.70 -1.68
C PRO A 213 -11.84 6.81 -0.70
N PRO A 214 -11.06 7.07 0.36
CA PRO A 214 -11.50 7.86 1.52
C PRO A 214 -11.55 9.36 1.27
N HIS A 215 -11.00 9.86 0.17
CA HIS A 215 -10.86 11.29 -0.09
C HIS A 215 -11.72 11.72 -1.28
N ALA A 216 -12.37 12.87 -1.16
CA ALA A 216 -13.17 13.46 -2.21
C ALA A 216 -12.40 14.60 -2.87
N LEU A 217 -12.43 14.65 -4.20
CA LEU A 217 -12.00 15.79 -4.99
C LEU A 217 -13.21 16.30 -5.77
N VAL A 218 -13.56 17.57 -5.61
CA VAL A 218 -14.73 18.19 -6.25
C VAL A 218 -14.31 19.41 -7.05
N PHE A 219 -14.68 19.44 -8.33
CA PHE A 219 -14.56 20.60 -9.20
C PHE A 219 -15.95 21.20 -9.40
N ASP A 220 -16.16 22.39 -8.86
CA ASP A 220 -17.45 23.09 -8.86
C ASP A 220 -17.40 24.27 -9.84
N GLY A 221 -18.02 24.09 -11.01
CA GLY A 221 -18.20 25.12 -12.04
C GLY A 221 -19.48 25.92 -11.90
N THR A 222 -20.27 25.74 -10.83
CA THR A 222 -21.62 26.33 -10.72
C THR A 222 -21.63 27.86 -10.70
N ASP A 223 -20.59 28.47 -10.12
CA ASP A 223 -20.37 29.92 -10.09
C ASP A 223 -19.43 30.42 -11.20
N ALA A 224 -18.92 29.52 -12.05
CA ALA A 224 -17.97 29.86 -13.11
C ALA A 224 -18.66 30.54 -14.31
N THR A 225 -17.94 31.42 -15.00
CA THR A 225 -18.48 32.10 -16.20
C THR A 225 -18.17 31.38 -17.52
N GLY A 226 -17.37 30.32 -17.46
CA GLY A 226 -16.99 29.46 -18.59
C GLY A 226 -16.37 28.14 -18.11
N PRO A 227 -16.04 27.24 -19.06
CA PRO A 227 -15.52 25.91 -18.72
C PRO A 227 -14.14 25.99 -18.05
N SER A 228 -13.85 24.99 -17.22
CA SER A 228 -12.56 24.82 -16.57
C SER A 228 -11.97 23.45 -16.86
N GLN A 229 -10.76 23.44 -17.42
CA GLN A 229 -10.03 22.20 -17.66
C GLN A 229 -9.13 21.87 -16.48
N TYR A 230 -9.10 20.60 -16.09
CA TYR A 230 -8.25 20.13 -15.01
C TYR A 230 -7.46 18.88 -15.37
N THR A 231 -6.32 18.73 -14.71
CA THR A 231 -5.51 17.51 -14.71
C THR A 231 -5.00 17.30 -13.30
N VAL A 232 -5.26 16.11 -12.75
CA VAL A 232 -4.84 15.75 -11.40
C VAL A 232 -4.24 14.36 -11.41
N THR A 233 -3.09 14.20 -10.76
CA THR A 233 -2.47 12.90 -10.53
C THR A 233 -2.48 12.61 -9.03
N THR A 234 -2.87 11.40 -8.67
CA THR A 234 -2.87 10.90 -7.29
C THR A 234 -1.82 9.80 -7.13
N SER A 235 -1.40 9.53 -5.90
CA SER A 235 -0.48 8.43 -5.61
C SER A 235 -1.17 7.06 -5.61
N GLY A 236 -2.50 7.00 -5.57
CA GLY A 236 -3.24 5.74 -5.67
C GLY A 236 -4.50 5.82 -6.55
N GLU A 237 -5.47 4.94 -6.28
CA GLU A 237 -6.66 4.75 -7.10
C GLU A 237 -7.57 5.98 -7.12
N VAL A 238 -8.14 6.26 -8.29
CA VAL A 238 -9.18 7.28 -8.48
C VAL A 238 -10.40 6.73 -9.22
N THR A 239 -11.59 7.06 -8.73
CA THR A 239 -12.86 6.61 -9.29
C THR A 239 -13.85 7.78 -9.42
N PRO A 240 -14.57 7.93 -10.56
CA PRO A 240 -15.58 8.98 -10.72
C PRO A 240 -16.73 8.85 -9.72
N SER A 241 -17.35 9.97 -9.36
CA SER A 241 -18.43 10.00 -8.38
C SER A 241 -19.53 10.99 -8.68
N THR A 242 -20.73 10.68 -8.18
CA THR A 242 -21.84 11.64 -8.03
C THR A 242 -21.74 12.49 -6.75
N TYR A 243 -20.50 12.75 -6.31
CA TYR A 243 -20.09 13.58 -5.17
C TYR A 243 -20.85 14.90 -5.11
N ARG A 244 -21.57 15.26 -4.04
CA ARG A 244 -22.23 16.59 -3.92
C ARG A 244 -23.13 16.96 -5.12
N GLY A 245 -23.74 15.97 -5.76
CA GLY A 245 -24.62 16.21 -6.92
C GLY A 245 -23.87 16.28 -8.25
N ALA A 246 -22.60 15.89 -8.28
CA ALA A 246 -21.82 15.77 -9.51
C ALA A 246 -22.45 14.79 -10.51
N THR A 247 -22.22 15.05 -11.78
CA THR A 247 -22.55 14.15 -12.87
C THR A 247 -21.33 13.31 -13.24
N ILE A 248 -21.54 12.03 -13.57
CA ILE A 248 -20.48 11.21 -14.14
C ILE A 248 -20.59 11.34 -15.65
N GLU A 249 -19.73 12.17 -16.23
CA GLU A 249 -19.74 12.44 -17.66
C GLU A 249 -18.64 11.67 -18.39
N ALA A 250 -18.83 11.44 -19.69
CA ALA A 250 -17.90 10.68 -20.52
C ALA A 250 -16.73 11.53 -21.07
N HIS A 251 -16.70 12.83 -20.78
CA HIS A 251 -15.64 13.73 -21.23
C HIS A 251 -14.36 13.57 -20.41
N ASP A 252 -14.49 13.08 -19.19
CA ASP A 252 -13.36 12.85 -18.30
C ASP A 252 -12.68 11.52 -18.61
N THR A 253 -11.36 11.55 -18.63
CA THR A 253 -10.53 10.38 -18.84
C THR A 253 -9.66 10.14 -17.62
N ILE A 254 -9.75 8.94 -17.07
CA ILE A 254 -8.81 8.44 -16.07
C ILE A 254 -7.85 7.50 -16.79
N THR A 255 -6.55 7.74 -16.64
CA THR A 255 -5.48 6.84 -17.09
C THR A 255 -4.56 6.61 -15.90
N ASP A 256 -4.50 5.36 -15.45
CA ASP A 256 -3.86 4.97 -14.19
C ASP A 256 -4.40 5.82 -13.03
N THR A 257 -3.55 6.62 -12.38
CA THR A 257 -3.92 7.51 -11.25
C THR A 257 -4.15 8.96 -11.67
N THR A 258 -4.20 9.24 -12.98
CA THR A 258 -4.31 10.59 -13.54
C THR A 258 -5.68 10.84 -14.16
N ILE A 259 -6.36 11.86 -13.64
CA ILE A 259 -7.62 12.42 -14.13
C ILE A 259 -7.29 13.53 -15.13
N ARG A 260 -7.98 13.55 -16.27
CA ARG A 260 -8.06 14.71 -17.18
C ARG A 260 -9.52 14.97 -17.48
N GLY A 261 -9.99 16.17 -17.20
CA GLY A 261 -11.39 16.51 -17.35
C GLY A 261 -11.65 17.99 -17.65
N GLU A 262 -12.91 18.28 -17.92
CA GLU A 262 -13.43 19.63 -18.13
C GLU A 262 -14.78 19.76 -17.42
N VAL A 263 -14.87 20.70 -16.49
CA VAL A 263 -16.14 21.05 -15.84
C VAL A 263 -16.73 22.29 -16.51
N ASP A 264 -17.96 22.18 -17.00
CA ASP A 264 -18.69 23.28 -17.63
C ASP A 264 -19.27 24.26 -16.59
N ALA A 265 -19.61 25.47 -17.06
CA ALA A 265 -20.27 26.45 -16.23
C ALA A 265 -21.69 25.99 -15.84
N GLY A 266 -21.94 25.84 -14.55
CA GLY A 266 -23.19 25.29 -14.02
C GLY A 266 -23.11 23.84 -13.53
N ASP A 267 -21.99 23.16 -13.79
CA ASP A 267 -21.83 21.73 -13.51
C ASP A 267 -20.82 21.47 -12.38
N VAL A 268 -20.81 20.22 -11.91
CA VAL A 268 -19.93 19.75 -10.84
C VAL A 268 -19.39 18.38 -11.22
N ASP A 269 -18.07 18.22 -11.14
CA ASP A 269 -17.40 16.92 -11.26
C ASP A 269 -16.87 16.50 -9.91
N ALA A 270 -16.90 15.19 -9.62
CA ALA A 270 -16.36 14.67 -8.38
C ALA A 270 -15.70 13.30 -8.56
N TYR A 271 -14.69 13.07 -7.73
CA TYR A 271 -13.88 11.85 -7.73
C TYR A 271 -13.60 11.38 -6.31
N TRP A 272 -13.60 10.07 -6.12
CA TRP A 272 -12.98 9.43 -4.95
C TRP A 272 -11.55 9.10 -5.27
N PHE A 273 -10.63 9.45 -4.36
CA PHE A 273 -9.23 9.06 -4.45
C PHE A 273 -8.67 8.58 -3.10
N ASP A 274 -7.59 7.81 -3.16
CA ASP A 274 -6.76 7.45 -2.00
C ASP A 274 -5.35 8.08 -2.15
N GLY A 275 -4.58 8.00 -1.07
CA GLY A 275 -3.25 8.60 -1.03
C GLY A 275 -3.26 10.13 -1.20
N GLU A 276 -2.23 10.66 -1.84
CA GLU A 276 -1.99 12.11 -1.96
C GLU A 276 -2.12 12.61 -3.40
N ILE A 277 -2.45 13.90 -3.57
CA ILE A 277 -2.38 14.58 -4.86
C ILE A 277 -0.92 14.94 -5.15
N THR A 278 -0.35 14.37 -6.21
CA THR A 278 1.06 14.53 -6.57
C THR A 278 1.31 15.53 -7.69
N ASP A 279 0.32 15.76 -8.57
CA ASP A 279 0.31 16.85 -9.56
C ASP A 279 -1.10 17.40 -9.71
N PHE A 280 -1.20 18.73 -9.87
CA PHE A 280 -2.48 19.42 -10.02
C PHE A 280 -2.36 20.60 -10.98
N ARG A 281 -3.28 20.66 -11.96
CA ARG A 281 -3.44 21.80 -12.86
C ARG A 281 -4.92 22.10 -13.07
N LEU A 282 -5.23 23.39 -13.03
CA LEU A 282 -6.55 23.93 -13.35
C LEU A 282 -6.37 25.13 -14.29
N ALA A 283 -7.14 25.16 -15.36
CA ALA A 283 -7.27 26.27 -16.29
C ALA A 283 -8.75 26.66 -16.42
N GLY A 284 -9.15 27.69 -15.68
CA GLY A 284 -10.53 28.17 -15.64
C GLY A 284 -10.86 28.81 -14.30
N GLU A 285 -12.15 28.89 -13.98
CA GLU A 285 -12.69 29.58 -12.80
C GLU A 285 -13.38 28.62 -11.81
N ALA A 286 -13.44 27.31 -12.09
CA ALA A 286 -14.05 26.35 -11.19
C ALA A 286 -13.41 26.38 -9.81
N ALA A 287 -14.23 26.29 -8.77
CA ALA A 287 -13.76 26.09 -7.42
C ALA A 287 -13.33 24.62 -7.24
N VAL A 288 -12.28 24.39 -6.46
CA VAL A 288 -11.80 23.03 -6.19
C VAL A 288 -11.81 22.80 -4.69
N ASP A 289 -12.51 21.75 -4.28
CA ASP A 289 -12.61 21.30 -2.89
C ASP A 289 -11.95 19.92 -2.77
N VAL A 290 -11.13 19.75 -1.74
CA VAL A 290 -10.46 18.49 -1.43
C VAL A 290 -10.81 18.14 0.01
N GLU A 291 -11.51 17.02 0.18
CA GLU A 291 -11.98 16.55 1.47
C GLU A 291 -11.31 15.23 1.82
N TYR A 292 -10.58 15.20 2.93
CA TYR A 292 -9.94 14.00 3.43
C TYR A 292 -10.88 13.24 4.40
N ASP A 293 -10.77 11.92 4.41
CA ASP A 293 -11.52 10.97 5.25
C ASP A 293 -13.06 11.14 5.23
N VAL A 294 -13.64 11.39 4.06
CA VAL A 294 -15.09 11.50 3.89
C VAL A 294 -15.74 10.12 3.91
N ARG A 295 -16.61 9.90 4.91
CA ARG A 295 -17.42 8.70 5.08
C ARG A 295 -18.89 8.96 4.79
#